data_AF-A0A7Y1Z6D5-F1
#
_entry.id   AF-A0A7Y1Z6D5-F1
#
_cell.length_a   1.000
_cell.length_b   1.000
_cell.length_c   1.000
_cell.angle_alpha   90.00
_cell.angle_beta   90.00
_cell.angle_gamma   90.00
#
_symmetry.space_group_name_H-M   'P 1'
#
loop_
_entity.id
_entity.type
_entity.pdbx_description
1 polymer ?
#
loop_
_entity_poly.entity_id
_entity_poly.type
_entity_poly.pdbx_seq_one_letter_code
_entity_poly.pdbx_strand_id
1 'polypeptide(L)'
;MNHERANRLIQQKSLDADQLALEDVFKTIINNSFKKQHNDPYLNEIQQMVNQNVLKYIMHLASSDNAFMQVNAKASHALDYIKSSLGTDEYSAHYRTLLERFNKKPTEFELPTASKIPDGSPIGSDICSYSSN
;
A
#
# COMPACT_ATOMS: atom_id res chain seq x y z
N MET A 1 -2.57 2.05 1.62
CA MET A 1 -3.78 2.64 1.01
C MET A 1 -4.97 2.34 1.91
N ASN A 2 -5.89 3.28 2.07
CA ASN A 2 -7.07 3.17 2.93
C ASN A 2 -8.32 3.04 2.04
N HIS A 3 -9.22 2.12 2.39
CA HIS A 3 -10.49 1.87 1.69
C HIS A 3 -11.37 3.12 1.57
N GLU A 4 -11.43 3.98 2.58
CA GLU A 4 -12.24 5.21 2.55
C GLU A 4 -11.82 6.17 1.44
N ARG A 5 -10.50 6.30 1.22
CA ARG A 5 -9.96 7.15 0.16
C ARG A 5 -10.24 6.57 -1.22
N ALA A 6 -10.12 5.26 -1.37
CA ALA A 6 -10.43 4.58 -2.62
C ALA A 6 -11.93 4.66 -2.97
N ASN A 7 -12.81 4.47 -1.99
CA ASN A 7 -14.27 4.64 -2.15
C ASN A 7 -14.60 6.07 -2.60
N ARG A 8 -13.96 7.07 -2.01
CA ARG A 8 -14.14 8.47 -2.40
C ARG A 8 -13.73 8.74 -3.85
N LEU A 9 -12.64 8.15 -4.33
CA LEU A 9 -12.22 8.27 -5.73
C LEU A 9 -13.27 7.70 -6.68
N ILE A 10 -13.86 6.55 -6.35
CA ILE A 10 -14.96 5.98 -7.15
C ILE A 10 -16.17 6.92 -7.18
N GLN A 11 -16.56 7.47 -6.03
CA GLN A 11 -17.70 8.42 -5.97
C GLN A 11 -17.42 9.67 -6.79
N GLN A 12 -16.26 10.30 -6.61
CA GLN A 12 -15.88 11.52 -7.33
C GLN A 12 -15.86 11.29 -8.84
N LYS A 13 -15.26 10.19 -9.30
CA LYS A 13 -15.23 9.84 -10.73
C LYS A 13 -16.62 9.56 -11.31
N SER A 14 -17.54 9.03 -10.48
CA SER A 14 -18.92 8.80 -10.90
C SER A 14 -19.74 10.09 -11.04
N LEU A 15 -19.37 11.15 -10.32
CA LEU A 15 -20.04 12.46 -10.39
C LEU A 15 -19.47 13.33 -11.50
N ASP A 16 -18.17 13.21 -11.76
CA ASP A 16 -17.46 13.99 -12.76
C ASP A 16 -16.39 13.12 -13.44
N ALA A 17 -16.55 12.95 -14.75
CA ALA A 17 -15.69 12.11 -15.57
C ALA A 17 -14.26 12.65 -15.70
N ASP A 18 -14.01 13.93 -15.40
CA ASP A 18 -12.68 14.53 -15.48
C ASP A 18 -11.86 14.33 -14.19
N GLN A 19 -12.48 13.80 -13.12
CA GLN A 19 -11.79 13.53 -11.85
C GLN A 19 -10.77 12.39 -11.96
N LEU A 20 -9.85 12.33 -10.99
CA LEU A 20 -8.83 11.28 -10.91
C LEU A 20 -9.46 9.89 -10.73
N ALA A 21 -9.14 8.94 -11.61
CA ALA A 21 -9.61 7.57 -11.47
C ALA A 21 -8.70 6.77 -10.52
N LEU A 22 -9.28 5.78 -9.83
CA LEU A 22 -8.52 4.87 -8.96
C LEU A 22 -7.50 4.06 -9.77
N GLU A 23 -7.82 3.72 -11.02
CA GLU A 23 -6.94 3.01 -11.95
C GLU A 23 -5.69 3.82 -12.30
N ASP A 24 -5.83 5.14 -12.48
CA ASP A 24 -4.70 6.03 -12.75
C ASP A 24 -3.75 6.08 -11.55
N VAL A 25 -4.31 6.06 -10.34
CA VAL A 25 -3.54 5.95 -9.09
C VAL A 25 -2.77 4.63 -9.05
N PHE A 26 -3.43 3.49 -9.29
CA PHE A 26 -2.75 2.19 -9.32
C PHE A 26 -1.66 2.15 -10.39
N LYS A 27 -1.95 2.60 -11.61
CA LYS A 27 -0.98 2.65 -12.71
C LYS A 27 0.25 3.48 -12.34
N THR A 28 0.04 4.64 -11.73
CA THR A 28 1.12 5.53 -11.30
C THR A 28 1.98 4.87 -10.22
N ILE A 29 1.35 4.27 -9.20
CA ILE A 29 2.05 3.58 -8.12
C ILE A 29 2.87 2.42 -8.68
N ILE A 30 2.27 1.55 -9.49
CA ILE A 30 2.92 0.36 -10.06
C ILE A 30 4.10 0.75 -10.96
N ASN A 31 3.94 1.80 -11.79
CA ASN A 31 5.02 2.28 -12.65
C ASN A 31 6.19 2.85 -11.85
N ASN A 32 5.94 3.43 -10.68
CA ASN A 32 6.98 4.01 -9.82
C ASN A 32 7.55 3.02 -8.80
N SER A 33 6.99 1.81 -8.70
CA SER A 33 7.50 0.73 -7.84
C SER A 33 8.03 -0.44 -8.67
N PHE A 34 7.15 -1.31 -9.15
CA PHE A 34 7.52 -2.55 -9.85
C PHE A 34 8.24 -2.34 -11.18
N LYS A 35 8.10 -1.18 -11.82
CA LYS A 35 8.83 -0.85 -13.05
C LYS A 35 10.12 -0.04 -12.82
N LYS A 36 10.46 0.27 -11.57
CA LYS A 36 11.77 0.87 -11.25
C LYS A 36 12.79 -0.22 -10.96
N GLN A 37 13.94 -0.10 -11.61
CA GLN A 37 15.13 -0.90 -11.35
C GLN A 37 16.27 0.04 -11.01
N HIS A 38 17.10 -0.37 -10.03
CA HIS A 38 18.28 0.37 -9.62
C HIS A 38 19.50 -0.51 -9.84
N ASN A 39 20.56 0.08 -10.40
CA ASN A 39 21.83 -0.63 -10.60
C ASN A 39 22.60 -0.80 -9.29
N ASP A 40 22.36 0.10 -8.33
CA ASP A 40 22.93 0.00 -6.99
C ASP A 40 22.23 -1.13 -6.20
N PRO A 41 22.98 -2.13 -5.70
CA PRO A 41 22.38 -3.26 -4.99
C PRO A 41 21.61 -2.85 -3.74
N TYR A 42 22.10 -1.88 -2.98
CA TYR A 42 21.44 -1.41 -1.76
C TYR A 42 20.12 -0.70 -2.08
N LEU A 43 20.11 0.16 -3.10
CA LEU A 43 18.87 0.78 -3.57
C LEU A 43 17.89 -0.23 -4.15
N ASN A 44 18.39 -1.30 -4.78
CA ASN A 44 17.54 -2.38 -5.27
C ASN A 44 16.87 -3.14 -4.11
N GLU A 45 17.58 -3.45 -3.02
CA GLU A 45 16.96 -4.07 -1.83
C GLU A 45 15.85 -3.19 -1.25
N ILE A 46 16.09 -1.88 -1.13
CA ILE A 46 15.05 -0.92 -0.70
C ILE A 46 13.86 -0.95 -1.66
N GLN A 47 14.11 -1.00 -2.97
CA GLN A 47 13.05 -1.06 -3.97
C GLN A 47 12.19 -2.31 -3.81
N GLN A 48 12.76 -3.47 -3.49
CA GLN A 48 11.98 -4.69 -3.23
C GLN A 48 11.11 -4.56 -1.97
N MET A 49 11.58 -3.88 -0.93
CA MET A 49 10.76 -3.57 0.25
C MET A 49 9.59 -2.63 -0.10
N VAL A 50 9.83 -1.62 -0.95
CA VAL A 50 8.79 -0.72 -1.46
C VAL A 50 7.75 -1.51 -2.25
N ASN A 51 8.19 -2.36 -3.18
CA ASN A 51 7.32 -3.21 -4.00
C ASN A 51 6.44 -4.12 -3.12
N GLN A 52 7.03 -4.75 -2.10
CA GLN A 52 6.30 -5.60 -1.16
C GLN A 52 5.24 -4.81 -0.38
N ASN A 53 5.54 -3.58 0.05
CA ASN A 53 4.57 -2.74 0.75
C ASN A 53 3.43 -2.30 -0.18
N VAL A 54 3.73 -1.90 -1.42
CA VAL A 54 2.71 -1.59 -2.43
C VAL A 54 1.78 -2.79 -2.61
N LEU A 55 2.34 -3.99 -2.80
CA LEU A 55 1.58 -5.22 -2.96
C LEU A 55 0.62 -5.47 -1.79
N LYS A 56 1.13 -5.40 -0.55
CA LYS A 56 0.32 -5.58 0.67
C LYS A 56 -0.85 -4.60 0.74
N TYR A 57 -0.63 -3.33 0.41
CA TYR A 57 -1.69 -2.34 0.47
C TYR A 57 -2.75 -2.50 -0.62
N ILE A 58 -2.37 -2.98 -1.81
CA ILE A 58 -3.34 -3.29 -2.87
C ILE A 58 -4.13 -4.55 -2.49
N MET A 59 -3.49 -5.58 -1.94
CA MET A 59 -4.15 -6.79 -1.43
C MET A 59 -5.18 -6.47 -0.36
N HIS A 60 -4.82 -5.65 0.62
CA HIS A 60 -5.76 -5.22 1.65
C HIS A 60 -6.97 -4.50 1.06
N LEU A 61 -6.73 -3.66 0.06
CA LEU A 61 -7.83 -2.97 -0.61
C LEU A 61 -8.70 -3.92 -1.41
N ALA A 62 -8.14 -4.98 -1.99
CA ALA A 62 -8.86 -6.00 -2.73
C ALA A 62 -9.72 -6.93 -1.85
N SER A 63 -9.33 -7.12 -0.58
CA SER A 63 -10.03 -7.98 0.38
C SER A 63 -10.82 -7.22 1.45
N SER A 64 -10.92 -5.90 1.36
CA SER A 64 -11.60 -5.11 2.39
C SER A 64 -13.12 -5.18 2.25
N ASP A 65 -13.79 -5.62 3.32
CA ASP A 65 -15.27 -5.58 3.41
C ASP A 65 -15.82 -4.14 3.51
N ASN A 66 -14.97 -3.19 3.92
CA ASN A 66 -15.33 -1.76 4.01
C ASN A 66 -15.16 -1.01 2.67
N ALA A 67 -14.61 -1.68 1.65
CA ALA A 67 -14.43 -1.11 0.32
C ALA A 67 -15.63 -1.44 -0.57
N PHE A 68 -15.95 -0.54 -1.51
CA PHE A 68 -16.97 -0.82 -2.51
C PHE A 68 -16.55 -1.96 -3.44
N MET A 69 -17.53 -2.67 -3.99
CA MET A 69 -17.28 -3.74 -4.97
C MET A 69 -16.37 -3.28 -6.11
N GLN A 70 -16.56 -2.06 -6.63
CA GLN A 70 -15.74 -1.49 -7.69
C GLN A 70 -14.29 -1.27 -7.26
N VAL A 71 -14.06 -0.91 -5.99
CA VAL A 71 -12.72 -0.76 -5.43
C VAL A 71 -12.04 -2.12 -5.35
N ASN A 72 -12.73 -3.14 -4.80
CA ASN A 72 -12.20 -4.50 -4.70
C ASN A 72 -11.85 -5.06 -6.09
N ALA A 73 -12.77 -4.92 -7.05
CA ALA A 73 -12.56 -5.38 -8.43
C ALA A 73 -11.35 -4.71 -9.10
N LYS A 74 -11.21 -3.39 -8.97
CA LYS A 74 -10.07 -2.65 -9.55
C LYS A 74 -8.75 -2.98 -8.86
N ALA A 75 -8.76 -3.18 -7.54
CA ALA A 75 -7.59 -3.60 -6.79
C ALA A 75 -7.16 -5.03 -7.20
N SER A 76 -8.09 -5.98 -7.30
CA SER A 76 -7.82 -7.33 -7.81
C SER A 76 -7.23 -7.31 -9.22
N HIS A 77 -7.81 -6.51 -10.12
CA HIS A 77 -7.26 -6.35 -11.47
C HIS A 77 -5.84 -5.76 -11.46
N ALA A 78 -5.54 -4.83 -10.55
CA ALA A 78 -4.18 -4.30 -10.37
C ALA A 78 -3.20 -5.38 -9.86
N LEU A 79 -3.64 -6.30 -9.00
CA LEU A 79 -2.82 -7.44 -8.55
C LEU A 79 -2.53 -8.41 -9.70
N ASP A 80 -3.50 -8.70 -10.55
CA ASP A 80 -3.32 -9.55 -11.73
C ASP A 80 -2.35 -8.89 -12.73
N TYR A 81 -2.46 -7.58 -12.92
CA TYR A 81 -1.51 -6.82 -13.72
C TYR A 81 -0.08 -6.93 -13.15
N ILE A 82 0.09 -6.75 -11.83
CA ILE A 82 1.39 -6.94 -11.19
C ILE A 82 1.89 -8.37 -11.46
N LYS A 83 1.08 -9.41 -11.17
CA LYS A 83 1.44 -10.82 -11.35
C LYS A 83 1.97 -11.12 -12.75
N SER A 84 1.28 -10.61 -13.78
CA SER A 84 1.64 -10.81 -15.18
C SER A 84 2.91 -10.06 -15.60
N SER A 85 3.24 -8.96 -14.92
CA SER A 85 4.44 -8.16 -15.21
C SER A 85 5.72 -8.64 -14.51
N LEU A 86 5.62 -9.61 -13.61
CA LEU A 86 6.77 -10.12 -12.83
C LEU A 86 7.77 -10.89 -13.71
N GLY A 87 9.06 -10.72 -13.42
CA GLY A 87 10.18 -11.41 -14.08
C GLY A 87 10.42 -12.82 -13.54
N THR A 88 11.57 -13.41 -13.83
CA THR A 88 11.92 -14.79 -13.38
C THR A 88 12.88 -14.83 -12.20
N ASP A 89 13.21 -13.67 -11.61
CA ASP A 89 14.07 -13.56 -10.45
C ASP A 89 13.42 -14.07 -9.15
N GLU A 90 14.21 -14.20 -8.10
CA GLU A 90 13.79 -14.73 -6.80
C GLU A 90 12.70 -13.89 -6.12
N TYR A 91 12.75 -12.55 -6.23
CA TYR A 91 11.71 -11.67 -5.68
C TYR A 91 10.41 -11.84 -6.45
N SER A 92 10.48 -11.90 -7.79
CA SER A 92 9.32 -12.19 -8.63
C SER A 92 8.68 -13.55 -8.29
N ALA A 93 9.47 -14.59 -8.04
CA ALA A 93 8.98 -15.89 -7.58
C ALA A 93 8.27 -15.79 -6.21
N HIS A 94 8.85 -15.02 -5.28
CA HIS A 94 8.25 -14.76 -3.98
C HIS A 94 6.91 -14.03 -4.10
N TYR A 95 6.84 -12.96 -4.91
CA TYR A 95 5.61 -12.20 -5.13
C TYR A 95 4.49 -13.05 -5.75
N ARG A 96 4.81 -13.93 -6.72
CA ARG A 96 3.82 -14.89 -7.26
C ARG A 96 3.27 -15.80 -6.19
N THR A 97 4.14 -16.38 -5.36
CA THR A 97 3.74 -17.25 -4.25
C THR A 97 2.82 -16.53 -3.28
N LEU A 98 3.14 -15.27 -2.95
CA LEU A 98 2.35 -14.44 -2.05
C LEU A 98 0.96 -14.14 -2.64
N LEU A 99 0.90 -13.77 -3.92
CA LEU A 99 -0.34 -13.53 -4.66
C LEU A 99 -1.20 -14.80 -4.76
N GLU A 100 -0.60 -15.97 -4.97
CA GLU A 100 -1.32 -17.25 -5.02
C GLU A 100 -1.91 -17.63 -3.66
N ARG A 101 -1.17 -17.41 -2.57
CA ARG A 101 -1.69 -17.62 -1.22
C ARG A 101 -2.86 -16.69 -0.94
N PHE A 102 -2.74 -15.42 -1.32
CA PHE A 102 -3.83 -14.46 -1.20
C PHE A 102 -5.06 -14.87 -1.99
N ASN A 103 -4.91 -15.24 -3.26
CA ASN A 103 -6.03 -15.66 -4.09
C ASN A 103 -6.77 -16.90 -3.55
N LYS A 104 -6.10 -17.77 -2.79
CA LYS A 104 -6.75 -18.92 -2.13
C LYS A 104 -7.68 -18.47 -1.00
N LYS A 105 -7.28 -17.44 -0.24
CA LYS A 105 -8.05 -16.94 0.91
C LYS A 105 -7.85 -15.43 1.10
N PRO A 106 -8.49 -14.58 0.27
CA PRO A 106 -8.29 -13.13 0.32
C PRO A 106 -8.76 -12.52 1.64
N THR A 107 -9.84 -13.05 2.20
CA THR A 107 -10.49 -12.54 3.43
C THR A 107 -9.66 -12.72 4.69
N GLU A 108 -8.69 -13.65 4.69
CA GLU A 108 -7.77 -13.84 5.83
C GLU A 108 -6.60 -12.84 5.80
N PHE A 109 -6.49 -12.01 4.76
CA PHE A 109 -5.39 -11.06 4.63
C PHE A 109 -5.62 -9.82 5.48
N GLU A 110 -4.80 -9.68 6.53
CA GLU A 110 -4.72 -8.47 7.34
C GLU A 110 -3.42 -7.72 7.07
N LEU A 111 -3.51 -6.38 6.99
CA LEU A 111 -2.32 -5.54 6.96
C LEU A 111 -1.61 -5.66 8.31
N PRO A 112 -0.30 -5.94 8.34
CA PRO A 112 0.44 -5.86 9.59
C PRO A 112 0.32 -4.43 10.14
N THR A 113 -0.19 -4.32 11.36
CA THR A 113 -0.31 -3.03 12.05
C THR A 113 1.08 -2.47 12.25
N ALA A 114 1.30 -1.21 11.86
CA ALA A 114 2.53 -0.52 12.22
C ALA A 114 2.63 -0.50 13.75
N SER A 115 3.81 -0.85 14.28
CA SER A 115 4.05 -0.74 15.72
C SER A 115 3.79 0.70 16.14
N LYS A 116 2.98 0.90 17.19
CA LYS A 116 2.80 2.24 17.75
C LYS A 116 4.16 2.73 18.21
N ILE A 117 4.57 3.89 17.73
CA ILE A 117 5.73 4.57 18.32
C ILE A 117 5.34 4.82 19.78
N PRO A 118 6.17 4.41 20.77
CA PRO A 118 5.89 4.72 22.15
C PRO A 118 5.76 6.24 22.29
N ASP A 119 4.78 6.69 23.07
CA ASP A 119 4.60 8.12 23.32
C ASP A 119 5.94 8.70 23.80
N GLY A 120 6.41 9.75 23.13
CA GLY A 120 7.64 10.42 23.51
C GLY A 120 7.54 10.85 24.96
N SER A 121 8.61 10.61 25.74
CA SER A 121 8.72 11.17 27.07
C SER A 121 8.50 12.69 27.01
N PRO A 122 7.80 13.31 27.96
CA PRO A 122 7.54 14.75 27.93
C PRO A 122 8.86 15.51 27.83
N ILE A 123 9.09 16.15 26.69
CA ILE A 123 10.20 17.07 26.51
C ILE A 123 9.75 18.37 27.19
N GLY A 124 10.35 18.69 28.33
CA GLY A 124 10.10 19.93 29.06
C GLY A 124 9.22 19.81 30.30
N SER A 125 9.54 18.89 31.22
CA SER A 125 9.19 19.10 32.63
C SER A 125 10.17 20.12 33.25
N ASP A 126 10.23 21.32 32.68
CA ASP A 126 10.89 22.44 33.32
C ASP A 126 9.99 22.88 34.48
N ILE A 127 10.31 22.38 35.67
CA ILE A 127 9.84 22.96 36.93
C ILE A 127 10.41 24.37 36.97
N CYS A 128 9.65 25.35 36.48
CA CYS A 128 9.92 26.77 36.75
C CYS A 128 9.59 27.05 38.22
N SER A 129 10.54 26.84 39.13
CA SER A 129 10.51 27.49 40.44
C SER A 129 11.08 28.90 40.29
N TYR A 130 10.20 29.88 40.08
CA TYR A 130 10.54 31.28 40.30
C TYR A 130 10.51 31.54 41.81
N SER A 131 11.68 31.62 42.45
CA SER A 131 11.82 32.16 43.80
C SER A 131 11.99 33.67 43.70
N SER A 132 10.95 34.44 44.00
CA SER A 132 11.09 35.86 44.31
C SER A 132 11.73 36.01 45.70
N ASN A 133 12.88 36.70 45.75
CA ASN A 133 13.43 37.26 46.99
C ASN A 133 12.53 38.38 47.52
#